data_AF-A0A4R1FM42-F1
#
_entry.id   AF-A0A4R1FM42-F1
#
_cell.length_a   1.000
_cell.length_b   1.000
_cell.length_c   1.000
_cell.angle_alpha   90.00
_cell.angle_beta   90.00
_cell.angle_gamma   90.00
#
_symmetry.space_group_name_H-M   'P 1'
#
loop_
_entity.id
_entity.type
_entity.pdbx_description
1 polymer ?
#
loop_
_entity_poly.entity_id
_entity_poly.type
_entity_poly.pdbx_seq_one_letter_code
_entity_poly.pdbx_strand_id
1 'polypeptide(L)'
;MAFEYDADDFRTAAGKSRGVSNQLTDIINTLNSSLTGRGNVWGNDKLGKSFNNGPGGDDGYDSSWTNTSENVKTMATSMGDFADGQTESADYIDKMEKGNRDGLT
;
A
#
# COMPACT_ATOMS: atom_id res chain seq x y z
N MET A 1 5.90 -14.00 31.12
CA MET A 1 4.87 -13.67 30.13
C MET A 1 5.30 -12.43 29.36
N ALA A 2 6.41 -12.49 28.62
CA ALA A 2 6.88 -11.37 27.78
C ALA A 2 6.64 -11.69 26.29
N PHE A 3 6.89 -12.93 25.89
CA PHE A 3 6.70 -13.40 24.52
C PHE A 3 5.24 -13.40 24.04
N GLU A 4 4.27 -13.85 24.85
CA GLU A 4 2.83 -13.74 24.49
C GLU A 4 2.38 -12.29 24.26
N TYR A 5 2.89 -11.35 25.07
CA TYR A 5 2.65 -9.92 24.92
C TYR A 5 3.28 -9.36 23.63
N ASP A 6 4.49 -9.81 23.28
CA ASP A 6 5.16 -9.42 22.04
C ASP A 6 4.39 -9.90 20.79
N ALA A 7 3.80 -11.10 20.82
CA ALA A 7 3.00 -11.63 19.71
C ALA A 7 1.73 -10.78 19.46
N ASP A 8 1.05 -10.34 20.53
CA ASP A 8 -0.13 -9.48 20.42
C ASP A 8 0.22 -8.07 19.90
N ASP A 9 1.37 -7.53 20.30
CA ASP A 9 1.88 -6.27 19.78
C ASP A 9 2.19 -6.37 18.27
N PHE A 10 2.80 -7.47 17.83
CA PHE A 10 3.03 -7.74 16.41
C PHE A 10 1.73 -7.85 15.61
N ARG A 11 0.71 -8.54 16.14
CA ARG A 11 -0.62 -8.61 15.49
C ARG A 11 -1.30 -7.25 15.40
N THR A 12 -1.18 -6.46 16.46
CA THR A 12 -1.71 -5.09 16.48
C THR A 12 -1.01 -4.20 15.45
N ALA A 13 0.32 -4.31 15.36
CA ALA A 13 1.09 -3.60 14.35
C ALA A 13 0.70 -4.05 12.93
N ALA A 14 0.55 -5.36 12.70
CA ALA A 14 0.11 -5.92 11.42
C ALA A 14 -1.23 -5.34 10.97
N GLY A 15 -2.20 -5.28 11.89
CA GLY A 15 -3.51 -4.67 11.62
C GLY A 15 -3.41 -3.21 11.19
N LYS A 16 -2.54 -2.42 11.83
CA LYS A 16 -2.31 -1.01 11.48
C LYS A 16 -1.65 -0.87 10.10
N SER A 17 -0.59 -1.63 9.84
CA SER A 17 0.13 -1.62 8.55
C SER A 17 -0.82 -1.99 7.40
N ARG A 18 -1.63 -3.03 7.60
CA ARG A 18 -2.68 -3.43 6.65
C ARG A 18 -3.76 -2.37 6.47
N GLY A 19 -4.14 -1.68 7.55
CA GLY A 19 -5.04 -0.53 7.49
C GLY A 19 -4.50 0.59 6.57
N VAL A 20 -3.22 0.93 6.70
CA VAL A 20 -2.57 1.94 5.83
C VAL A 20 -2.51 1.46 4.38
N SER A 21 -2.14 0.19 4.14
CA SER A 21 -2.13 -0.41 2.80
C SER A 21 -3.49 -0.31 2.11
N ASN A 22 -4.57 -0.65 2.82
CA ASN A 22 -5.93 -0.55 2.31
C ASN A 22 -6.33 0.90 2.01
N GLN A 23 -6.03 1.84 2.92
CA GLN A 23 -6.34 3.25 2.71
C GLN A 23 -5.64 3.84 1.48
N LEU A 24 -4.37 3.51 1.26
CA LEU A 24 -3.63 3.95 0.07
C LEU A 24 -4.27 3.38 -1.21
N THR A 25 -4.62 2.10 -1.18
CA THR A 25 -5.33 1.42 -2.27
C THR A 25 -6.68 2.07 -2.57
N ASP A 26 -7.46 2.39 -1.54
CA ASP A 26 -8.78 3.01 -1.69
C ASP A 26 -8.69 4.43 -2.26
N ILE A 27 -7.71 5.22 -1.79
CA ILE A 27 -7.45 6.57 -2.31
C ILE A 27 -7.14 6.51 -3.81
N ILE A 28 -6.21 5.65 -4.22
CA ILE A 28 -5.80 5.58 -5.63
C ILE A 28 -6.91 5.03 -6.52
N ASN A 29 -7.71 4.08 -6.03
CA ASN A 29 -8.86 3.55 -6.75
C ASN A 29 -9.97 4.59 -6.92
N THR A 30 -10.27 5.35 -5.87
CA THR A 30 -11.26 6.43 -5.90
C THR A 30 -10.82 7.53 -6.86
N LEU A 31 -9.54 7.91 -6.82
CA LEU A 31 -8.99 8.93 -7.69
C LEU A 31 -8.99 8.48 -9.15
N ASN A 32 -8.51 7.27 -9.45
CA ASN A 32 -8.59 6.69 -10.79
C ASN A 32 -10.03 6.65 -11.31
N SER A 33 -10.96 6.13 -10.51
CA SER A 33 -12.38 6.05 -10.90
C SER A 33 -12.97 7.43 -11.20
N SER A 34 -12.62 8.43 -10.39
CA SER A 34 -13.07 9.81 -10.58
C SER A 34 -12.49 10.44 -11.85
N LEU A 35 -11.22 10.18 -12.15
CA LEU A 35 -10.55 10.69 -13.35
C LEU A 35 -11.09 10.00 -14.61
N THR A 36 -11.20 8.67 -14.61
CA THR A 36 -11.78 7.91 -15.73
C THR A 36 -13.22 8.33 -16.00
N GLY A 37 -14.03 8.56 -14.96
CA GLY A 37 -15.41 9.03 -15.11
C GLY A 37 -15.53 10.43 -15.72
N ARG A 38 -14.51 11.28 -15.58
CA ARG A 38 -14.46 12.62 -16.19
C ARG A 38 -13.91 12.62 -17.62
N GLY A 39 -13.10 11.61 -17.97
CA GLY A 39 -12.43 11.53 -19.26
C GLY A 39 -11.40 12.64 -19.47
N ASN A 40 -10.96 12.82 -20.72
CA ASN A 40 -9.90 13.77 -21.06
C ASN A 40 -10.44 15.21 -21.12
N VAL A 41 -10.42 15.93 -20.00
CA VAL A 41 -11.05 17.27 -19.89
C VAL A 41 -10.24 18.39 -20.54
N TRP A 42 -8.97 18.14 -20.87
CA TRP A 42 -8.08 19.15 -21.46
C TRP A 42 -8.14 19.23 -23.00
N GLY A 43 -8.93 18.37 -23.66
CA GLY A 43 -9.18 18.45 -25.10
C GLY A 43 -8.07 17.87 -26.00
N ASN A 44 -8.38 17.76 -27.30
CA ASN A 44 -7.49 17.21 -28.34
C ASN A 44 -6.73 18.29 -29.13
N ASP A 45 -6.84 19.55 -28.71
CA ASP A 45 -6.19 20.67 -29.35
C ASP A 45 -4.70 20.75 -28.95
N LYS A 46 -3.96 21.69 -29.54
CA LYS A 46 -2.53 21.83 -29.28
C LYS A 46 -2.24 22.10 -27.80
N LEU A 47 -3.07 22.88 -27.10
CA LEU A 47 -2.87 23.17 -25.68
C LEU A 47 -3.13 21.93 -24.84
N GLY A 48 -4.25 21.22 -25.07
CA GLY A 48 -4.55 19.98 -24.36
C GLY A 48 -3.48 18.91 -24.52
N LYS A 49 -2.96 18.73 -25.75
CA LYS A 49 -1.85 17.80 -26.00
C LYS A 49 -0.55 18.22 -25.33
N SER A 50 -0.20 19.51 -25.39
CA SER A 50 0.99 20.03 -24.70
C SER A 50 0.89 19.92 -23.18
N PHE A 51 -0.30 20.03 -22.60
CA PHE A 51 -0.51 19.79 -21.17
C PHE A 51 -0.36 18.30 -20.82
N ASN A 52 -1.01 17.42 -21.60
CA ASN A 52 -1.00 15.98 -21.36
C ASN A 52 0.40 15.38 -21.47
N ASN A 53 1.10 15.72 -22.55
CA ASN A 53 2.38 15.13 -22.94
C ASN A 53 3.57 15.94 -22.41
N GLY A 54 3.37 17.23 -22.13
CA GLY A 54 4.44 18.14 -21.74
C GLY A 54 5.29 18.62 -22.94
N PRO A 55 6.21 19.57 -22.72
CA PRO A 55 7.10 20.10 -23.76
C PRO A 55 8.06 19.06 -24.36
N GLY A 56 8.50 18.08 -23.55
CA GLY A 56 9.39 17.00 -23.93
C GLY A 56 8.70 15.77 -24.53
N GLY A 57 7.36 15.75 -24.52
CA GLY A 57 6.54 14.67 -25.08
C GLY A 57 6.15 13.58 -24.08
N ASP A 58 6.92 13.42 -23.00
CA ASP A 58 6.71 12.42 -21.93
C ASP A 58 6.87 13.03 -20.52
N ASP A 59 6.77 14.35 -20.37
CA ASP A 59 6.98 15.09 -19.10
C ASP A 59 5.73 15.85 -18.63
N GLY A 60 4.58 15.56 -19.25
CA GLY A 60 3.31 16.21 -18.95
C GLY A 60 2.52 15.58 -17.80
N TYR A 61 1.24 15.93 -17.76
CA TYR A 61 0.31 15.44 -16.75
C TYR A 61 0.23 13.91 -16.71
N ASP A 62 0.19 13.23 -17.85
CA ASP A 62 -0.03 11.78 -17.92
C ASP A 62 1.14 11.00 -17.29
N SER A 63 2.37 11.40 -17.58
CA SER A 63 3.58 10.85 -16.96
C SER A 63 3.64 11.13 -15.46
N SER A 64 3.31 12.37 -15.06
CA SER A 64 3.29 12.77 -13.65
C SER A 64 2.24 11.97 -12.86
N TRP A 65 1.07 11.76 -13.46
CA TRP A 65 -0.01 10.97 -12.90
C TRP A 65 0.39 9.50 -12.77
N THR A 66 0.94 8.92 -13.83
CA THR A 66 1.41 7.53 -13.86
C THR A 66 2.43 7.29 -12.74
N ASN A 67 3.49 8.10 -12.67
CA ASN A 67 4.52 8.01 -11.64
C ASN A 67 3.93 8.13 -10.22
N THR A 68 3.02 9.09 -10.00
CA THR A 68 2.39 9.28 -8.69
C THR A 68 1.55 8.05 -8.32
N SER A 69 0.76 7.54 -9.26
CA SER A 69 -0.11 6.39 -9.03
C SER A 69 0.68 5.11 -8.74
N GLU A 70 1.80 4.90 -9.42
CA GLU A 70 2.69 3.76 -9.22
C GLU A 70 3.43 3.84 -7.88
N ASN A 71 3.90 5.03 -7.51
CA ASN A 71 4.52 5.24 -6.20
C ASN A 71 3.56 4.94 -5.05
N VAL A 72 2.31 5.41 -5.15
CA VAL A 72 1.27 5.12 -4.14
C VAL A 72 0.96 3.62 -4.07
N LYS A 73 0.83 2.94 -5.21
CA LYS A 73 0.65 1.48 -5.26
C LYS A 73 1.82 0.75 -4.61
N THR A 74 3.05 1.17 -4.90
CA THR A 74 4.26 0.59 -4.31
C THR A 74 4.25 0.74 -2.79
N MET A 75 3.91 1.93 -2.27
CA MET A 75 3.76 2.15 -0.83
C MET A 75 2.67 1.27 -0.21
N ALA A 76 1.54 1.10 -0.89
CA ALA A 76 0.46 0.22 -0.43
C ALA A 76 0.93 -1.24 -0.33
N THR A 77 1.63 -1.74 -1.36
CA THR A 77 2.23 -3.08 -1.35
C THR A 77 3.21 -3.24 -0.21
N SER A 78 4.17 -2.31 -0.04
CA SER A 78 5.15 -2.39 1.05
C SER A 78 4.50 -2.40 2.44
N MET A 79 3.42 -1.65 2.65
CA MET A 79 2.67 -1.69 3.91
C MET A 79 1.92 -3.02 4.11
N GLY A 80 1.47 -3.65 3.03
CA GLY A 80 0.92 -5.00 3.05
C GLY A 80 1.97 -6.04 3.44
N ASP A 81 3.15 -5.96 2.83
CA ASP A 81 4.27 -6.86 3.11
C ASP A 81 4.75 -6.71 4.56
N PHE A 82 4.79 -5.48 5.10
CA PHE A 82 5.08 -5.26 6.51
C PHE A 82 4.05 -5.90 7.43
N ALA A 83 2.76 -5.82 7.08
CA ALA A 83 1.70 -6.45 7.85
C ALA A 83 1.84 -7.98 7.86
N ASP A 84 2.23 -8.57 6.73
CA ASP A 84 2.45 -10.01 6.63
C ASP A 84 3.67 -10.47 7.43
N GLY A 85 4.78 -9.76 7.34
CA GLY A 85 5.97 -10.06 8.14
C GLY A 85 5.71 -9.94 9.66
N GLN A 86 4.90 -8.95 10.08
CA GLN A 86 4.48 -8.82 11.47
C GLN A 86 3.56 -9.97 11.92
N THR A 87 2.64 -10.41 11.06
CA THR A 87 1.76 -11.56 11.33
C THR A 87 2.57 -12.85 11.46
N GLU A 88 3.51 -13.08 10.53
CA GLU A 88 4.36 -14.26 10.55
C GLU A 88 5.25 -14.28 11.80
N SER A 89 5.79 -13.12 12.20
CA SER A 89 6.57 -12.99 13.43
C SER A 89 5.76 -13.38 14.68
N ALA A 90 4.52 -12.91 14.78
CA ALA A 90 3.62 -13.30 15.88
C ALA A 90 3.36 -14.82 15.90
N ASP A 91 3.14 -15.42 14.72
CA ASP A 91 2.91 -16.86 14.61
C ASP A 91 4.14 -17.70 15.00
N TYR A 92 5.36 -17.22 14.73
CA TYR A 92 6.58 -17.86 15.21
C TYR A 92 6.69 -17.79 16.73
N ILE A 93 6.40 -16.63 17.34
CA ILE A 93 6.46 -16.45 18.79
C ILE A 93 5.47 -17.41 19.48
N ASP A 94 4.23 -17.47 19.01
CA ASP A 94 3.21 -18.40 19.56
C ASP A 94 3.64 -19.87 19.46
N LYS A 95 4.24 -20.26 18.32
CA LYS A 95 4.73 -21.64 18.13
C LYS A 95 5.85 -21.96 19.12
N MET A 96 6.77 -21.03 19.33
CA MET A 96 7.84 -21.19 20.32
C MET A 96 7.29 -21.31 21.74
N GLU A 97 6.29 -20.53 22.11
CA GLU A 97 5.65 -20.64 23.42
C GLU A 97 4.95 -21.97 23.63
N LYS A 98 4.18 -22.45 22.64
CA LYS A 98 3.52 -23.77 22.72
C LYS A 98 4.54 -24.89 22.87
N GLY A 99 5.59 -24.88 22.05
CA GLY A 99 6.67 -25.88 22.15
C GLY A 99 7.38 -25.87 23.51
N ASN A 100 7.65 -24.68 24.07
CA ASN A 100 8.23 -24.56 25.41
C ASN A 100 7.27 -25.04 26.50
N ARG A 101 5.97 -24.78 26.37
CA ARG A 101 4.95 -25.22 27.33
C ARG A 101 4.80 -26.74 27.34
N ASP A 102 4.75 -27.37 26.17
CA ASP A 102 4.59 -28.81 26.01
C ASP A 102 5.86 -29.59 26.44
N GLY A 103 7.04 -28.98 26.35
CA GLY A 103 8.30 -29.58 26.81
C GLY A 103 8.54 -29.49 28.32
N LEU A 104 7.73 -28.72 29.05
CA LEU A 104 7.82 -28.54 30.51
C LEU A 104 6.80 -29.39 31.29
N THR A 105 5.98 -30.19 30.61
CA THR A 105 5.07 -31.20 31.18
C THR A 105 5.60 -32.60 30.98
#